data_AF-A0A920G8D2-F1
#
_entry.id   AF-A0A920G8D2-F1
#
_cell.length_a   1.000
_cell.length_b   1.000
_cell.length_c   1.000
_cell.angle_alpha   90.00
_cell.angle_beta   90.00
_cell.angle_gamma   90.00
#
_symmetry.space_group_name_H-M   'P 1'
#
loop_
_entity.id
_entity.type
_entity.pdbx_description
1 polymer ?
#
loop_
_entity_poly.entity_id
_entity_poly.type
_entity_poly.pdbx_seq_one_letter_code
_entity_poly.pdbx_strand_id
1 'polypeptide(L)'
;MKLYYIILFLTFIISHNSYSSEKRFKVHTLAFYNLENLFDTINDTSKRDEASPIMEMKYNRSEVYNKKIKNLSKVISGIGFEETKTLPTIVGLCEVENKNVVEDLINSDLLKNANYGISHFDSPDERGIDVALIYRKNMFKILNENSAYLELKYASGKINYTRDQLVVEGVLENEKFISLSITGHQDQEENLVLDHTEIKLLN
;
A
#
# COMPACT_ATOMS: atom_id res chain seq x y z
N MET A 1 -42.14 48.78 -28.22
CA MET A 1 -41.72 48.66 -26.80
C MET A 1 -41.75 47.22 -26.28
N LYS A 2 -42.83 46.44 -26.45
CA LYS A 2 -42.91 45.05 -25.92
C LYS A 2 -41.83 44.07 -26.43
N LEU A 3 -41.40 44.18 -27.69
CA LEU A 3 -40.37 43.30 -28.27
C LEU A 3 -38.96 43.54 -27.69
N TYR A 4 -38.65 44.78 -27.33
CA TYR A 4 -37.35 45.16 -26.75
C TYR A 4 -37.13 44.52 -25.37
N TYR A 5 -38.18 44.48 -24.53
CA TYR A 5 -38.12 43.82 -23.22
C TYR A 5 -37.94 42.30 -23.31
N ILE A 6 -38.50 41.67 -24.36
CA ILE A 6 -38.32 40.22 -24.61
C ILE A 6 -36.86 39.91 -24.98
N ILE A 7 -36.25 40.73 -25.83
CA ILE A 7 -34.83 40.58 -26.22
C ILE A 7 -33.91 40.82 -25.03
N LEU A 8 -34.22 41.80 -24.19
CA LEU A 8 -33.45 42.09 -22.97
C LEU A 8 -33.54 40.95 -21.94
N PHE A 9 -34.71 40.30 -21.84
CA PHE A 9 -34.91 39.15 -20.97
C PHE A 9 -34.17 37.90 -21.48
N LEU A 10 -34.18 37.63 -22.79
CA LEU A 10 -33.45 36.52 -23.39
C LEU A 10 -31.93 36.64 -23.23
N THR A 11 -31.39 37.86 -23.38
CA THR A 11 -29.94 38.11 -23.20
C THR A 11 -29.50 38.00 -21.74
N PHE A 12 -30.37 38.32 -20.79
CA PHE A 12 -30.15 38.14 -19.35
C PHE A 12 -30.10 36.65 -18.95
N ILE A 13 -30.94 35.80 -19.55
CA ILE A 13 -30.92 34.34 -19.31
C ILE A 13 -29.64 33.69 -19.83
N ILE A 14 -29.14 34.14 -20.99
CA ILE A 14 -27.92 33.57 -21.60
C ILE A 14 -26.68 33.92 -20.77
N SER A 15 -26.64 35.10 -20.16
CA SER A 15 -25.50 35.57 -19.34
C SER A 15 -25.42 34.98 -17.93
N HIS A 16 -26.45 34.25 -17.47
CA HIS A 16 -26.43 33.51 -16.20
C HIS A 16 -25.86 32.08 -16.32
N ASN A 17 -25.52 31.62 -17.52
CA ASN A 17 -24.82 30.35 -17.71
C ASN A 17 -23.30 30.55 -17.57
N SER A 18 -22.86 31.03 -16.41
CA SER A 18 -21.47 30.87 -16.00
C SER A 18 -21.23 29.38 -15.77
N TYR A 19 -20.69 28.69 -16.77
CA TYR A 19 -20.18 27.33 -16.64
C TYR A 19 -19.02 27.36 -15.64
N SER A 20 -19.32 27.17 -14.36
CA SER A 20 -18.33 26.73 -13.39
C SER A 20 -17.93 25.32 -13.80
N SER A 21 -16.84 25.19 -14.54
CA SER A 21 -16.24 23.88 -14.80
C SER A 21 -15.72 23.35 -13.47
N GLU A 22 -16.46 22.43 -12.84
CA GLU A 22 -15.97 21.71 -11.69
C GLU A 22 -14.68 21.00 -12.11
N LYS A 23 -13.56 21.37 -11.46
CA LYS A 23 -12.30 20.66 -11.66
C LYS A 23 -12.52 19.21 -11.28
N ARG A 24 -12.54 18.32 -12.27
CA ARG A 24 -12.60 16.88 -12.03
C ARG A 24 -11.22 16.47 -11.53
N PHE A 25 -11.16 15.92 -10.33
CA PHE A 25 -9.93 15.33 -9.79
C PHE A 25 -10.00 13.82 -9.90
N LYS A 26 -8.87 13.19 -10.21
CA LYS A 26 -8.70 11.76 -10.01
C LYS A 26 -8.07 11.53 -8.65
N VAL A 27 -8.71 10.69 -7.84
CA VAL A 27 -8.29 10.43 -6.46
C VAL A 27 -7.60 9.07 -6.42
N HIS A 28 -6.41 9.03 -5.84
CA HIS A 28 -5.64 7.82 -5.62
C HIS A 28 -5.46 7.57 -4.13
N THR A 29 -5.76 6.35 -3.70
CA THR A 29 -5.49 5.91 -2.33
C THR A 29 -4.05 5.41 -2.22
N LEU A 30 -3.30 5.99 -1.30
CA LEU A 30 -2.02 5.47 -0.81
C LEU A 30 -2.23 4.99 0.62
N ALA A 31 -1.77 3.79 0.94
CA ALA A 31 -1.98 3.20 2.25
C ALA A 31 -0.69 2.60 2.82
N PHE A 32 -0.66 2.43 4.13
CA PHE A 32 0.31 1.65 4.86
C PHE A 32 -0.42 0.63 5.73
N TYR A 33 0.04 -0.63 5.71
CA TYR A 33 -0.63 -1.70 6.43
C TYR A 33 0.35 -2.74 7.00
N ASN A 34 0.21 -3.03 8.29
CA ASN A 34 0.91 -4.12 8.95
C ASN A 34 0.22 -5.47 8.67
N LEU A 35 0.97 -6.47 8.22
CA LEU A 35 0.46 -7.82 7.94
C LEU A 35 0.46 -8.76 9.16
N GLU A 36 0.88 -8.27 10.33
CA GLU A 36 0.92 -8.99 11.62
C GLU A 36 1.74 -10.28 11.50
N ASN A 37 2.97 -10.15 10.98
CA ASN A 37 3.87 -11.24 10.60
C ASN A 37 3.21 -12.28 9.67
N LEU A 38 3.09 -11.94 8.40
CA LEU A 38 2.58 -12.87 7.39
C LEU A 38 3.66 -13.91 7.05
N PHE A 39 3.61 -15.03 7.76
CA PHE A 39 4.47 -16.20 7.53
C PHE A 39 3.81 -17.20 6.58
N ASP A 40 4.61 -17.85 5.75
CA ASP A 40 4.21 -18.96 4.89
C ASP A 40 4.17 -20.29 5.68
N THR A 41 4.14 -21.43 4.98
CA THR A 41 3.96 -22.75 5.63
C THR A 41 5.21 -23.63 5.58
N ILE A 42 6.32 -23.09 5.10
CA ILE A 42 7.56 -23.79 4.76
C ILE A 42 8.69 -23.29 5.68
N ASN A 43 9.31 -24.22 6.42
CA ASN A 43 10.43 -23.85 7.30
C ASN A 43 11.64 -23.36 6.50
N ASP A 44 12.05 -22.11 6.67
CA ASP A 44 13.37 -21.64 6.23
C ASP A 44 14.41 -21.80 7.35
N THR A 45 15.25 -22.84 7.25
CA THR A 45 16.30 -23.15 8.22
C THR A 45 17.46 -22.13 8.25
N SER A 46 17.53 -21.21 7.28
CA SER A 46 18.51 -20.12 7.29
C SER A 46 18.10 -18.94 8.18
N LYS A 47 16.82 -18.90 8.57
CA LYS A 47 16.20 -17.90 9.44
C LYS A 47 15.67 -18.59 10.71
N ARG A 48 15.23 -17.80 11.69
CA ARG A 48 14.58 -18.32 12.90
C ARG A 48 13.09 -18.60 12.71
N ASP A 49 12.70 -19.18 11.58
CA ASP A 49 11.30 -19.40 11.20
C ASP A 49 10.62 -20.46 12.09
N GLU A 50 11.36 -21.38 12.71
CA GLU A 50 10.81 -22.33 13.68
C GLU A 50 10.09 -21.67 14.89
N ALA A 51 10.37 -20.39 15.16
CA ALA A 51 9.72 -19.60 16.21
C ALA A 51 8.44 -18.91 15.74
N SER A 52 8.05 -19.05 14.46
CA SER A 52 6.85 -18.43 13.92
C SER A 52 5.60 -19.19 14.41
N PRO A 53 4.49 -18.48 14.72
CA PRO A 53 3.28 -19.12 15.24
C PRO A 53 2.70 -20.20 14.30
N ILE A 54 2.90 -20.06 12.99
CA ILE A 54 2.44 -21.03 12.00
C ILE A 54 3.29 -22.31 12.02
N MET A 55 4.58 -22.19 12.34
CA MET A 55 5.51 -23.31 12.46
C MET A 55 5.36 -24.09 13.76
N GLU A 56 4.79 -23.48 14.81
CA GLU A 56 4.37 -24.19 16.03
C GLU A 56 3.12 -25.07 15.83
N MET A 57 2.31 -24.80 14.79
CA MET A 57 1.07 -25.54 14.55
C MET A 57 1.34 -26.97 14.08
N LYS A 58 0.65 -27.95 14.68
CA LYS A 58 0.79 -29.38 14.32
C LYS A 58 -0.04 -29.81 13.10
N TYR A 59 -1.12 -29.09 12.80
CA TYR A 59 -2.05 -29.40 11.70
C TYR A 59 -2.68 -28.10 11.15
N ASN A 60 -3.29 -28.18 9.96
CA ASN A 60 -4.06 -27.10 9.30
C ASN A 60 -3.30 -25.80 8.97
N ARG A 61 -1.97 -25.82 8.87
CA ARG A 61 -1.15 -24.63 8.52
C ARG A 61 -1.65 -23.93 7.26
N SER A 62 -1.88 -24.67 6.19
CA SER A 62 -2.35 -24.12 4.91
C SER A 62 -3.73 -23.47 5.00
N GLU A 63 -4.64 -24.03 5.81
CA GLU A 63 -5.98 -23.43 5.99
C GLU A 63 -5.90 -22.10 6.75
N VAL A 64 -5.08 -22.06 7.80
CA VAL A 64 -4.85 -20.86 8.62
C VAL A 64 -4.19 -19.77 7.79
N TYR A 65 -3.16 -20.13 7.01
CA TYR A 65 -2.50 -19.24 6.07
C TYR A 65 -3.48 -18.65 5.05
N ASN A 66 -4.24 -19.50 4.34
CA ASN A 66 -5.20 -19.06 3.35
C ASN A 66 -6.30 -18.16 3.95
N LYS A 67 -6.74 -18.46 5.18
CA LYS A 67 -7.69 -17.61 5.92
C LYS A 67 -7.08 -16.25 6.25
N LYS A 68 -5.81 -16.20 6.65
CA LYS A 68 -5.09 -14.95 6.89
C LYS A 68 -4.98 -14.12 5.61
N ILE A 69 -4.52 -14.72 4.50
CA ILE A 69 -4.47 -14.07 3.18
C ILE A 69 -5.83 -13.48 2.79
N LYS A 70 -6.91 -14.26 2.93
CA LYS A 70 -8.28 -13.79 2.63
C LYS A 70 -8.70 -12.60 3.49
N ASN A 71 -8.38 -12.61 4.77
CA ASN A 71 -8.72 -11.52 5.70
C ASN A 71 -7.92 -10.24 5.38
N LEU A 72 -6.59 -10.37 5.20
CA LEU A 72 -5.72 -9.25 4.83
C LEU A 72 -6.17 -8.63 3.50
N SER A 73 -6.45 -9.47 2.51
CA SER A 73 -6.98 -9.06 1.22
C SER A 73 -8.29 -8.27 1.34
N LYS A 74 -9.20 -8.70 2.22
CA LYS A 74 -10.46 -7.99 2.48
C LYS A 74 -10.19 -6.61 3.06
N VAL A 75 -9.30 -6.50 4.04
CA VAL A 75 -8.93 -5.21 4.64
C VAL A 75 -8.33 -4.28 3.59
N ILE A 76 -7.29 -4.73 2.87
CA ILE A 76 -6.62 -3.94 1.83
C ILE A 76 -7.62 -3.47 0.75
N SER A 77 -8.55 -4.34 0.34
CA SER A 77 -9.55 -3.99 -0.68
C SER A 77 -10.53 -2.88 -0.26
N GLY A 78 -10.71 -2.69 1.05
CA GLY A 78 -11.60 -1.67 1.60
C GLY A 78 -10.95 -0.30 1.80
N ILE A 79 -9.62 -0.20 1.78
CA ILE A 79 -8.92 1.06 2.11
C ILE A 79 -9.20 2.11 1.02
N GLY A 80 -9.77 3.26 1.42
CA GLY A 80 -10.14 4.36 0.51
C GLY A 80 -11.18 3.99 -0.55
N PHE A 81 -11.91 2.89 -0.37
CA PHE A 81 -12.91 2.44 -1.33
C PHE A 81 -14.16 3.31 -1.31
N GLU A 82 -14.53 3.91 -0.17
CA GLU A 82 -15.73 4.75 -0.07
C GLU A 82 -15.60 6.02 -0.93
N GLU A 83 -14.39 6.55 -1.04
CA GLU A 83 -14.06 7.79 -1.71
C GLU A 83 -13.69 7.57 -3.17
N THR A 84 -12.84 6.57 -3.46
CA THR A 84 -12.33 6.34 -4.83
C THR A 84 -13.15 5.36 -5.64
N LYS A 85 -13.95 4.50 -4.99
CA LYS A 85 -14.62 3.33 -5.59
C LYS A 85 -13.66 2.39 -6.33
N THR A 86 -12.38 2.42 -5.95
CA THR A 86 -11.31 1.59 -6.54
C THR A 86 -10.44 0.98 -5.46
N LEU A 87 -9.68 -0.05 -5.83
CA LEU A 87 -8.64 -0.60 -4.96
C LEU A 87 -7.49 0.39 -4.79
N PRO A 88 -6.74 0.33 -3.67
CA PRO A 88 -5.60 1.20 -3.43
C PRO A 88 -4.62 1.24 -4.60
N THR A 89 -4.11 2.43 -4.89
CA THR A 89 -3.13 2.58 -5.98
C THR A 89 -1.77 2.07 -5.54
N ILE A 90 -1.39 2.36 -4.30
CA ILE A 90 -0.13 1.95 -3.69
C ILE A 90 -0.40 1.57 -2.23
N VAL A 91 0.20 0.49 -1.75
CA VAL A 91 0.16 0.08 -0.35
C VAL A 91 1.58 -0.29 0.10
N GLY A 92 2.08 0.42 1.11
CA GLY A 92 3.26 0.00 1.86
C GLY A 92 2.88 -1.07 2.87
N LEU A 93 3.70 -2.12 2.95
CA LEU A 93 3.48 -3.27 3.80
C LEU A 93 4.67 -3.41 4.74
N CYS A 94 4.39 -3.74 6.00
CA CYS A 94 5.39 -4.24 6.93
C CYS A 94 4.98 -5.60 7.48
N GLU A 95 5.92 -6.24 8.15
CA GLU A 95 5.77 -7.58 8.70
C GLU A 95 5.54 -8.68 7.65
N VAL A 96 6.32 -8.57 6.56
CA VAL A 96 6.36 -9.51 5.43
C VAL A 96 7.49 -10.51 5.67
N GLU A 97 7.24 -11.81 5.60
CA GLU A 97 8.33 -12.79 5.74
C GLU A 97 9.25 -12.85 4.51
N ASN A 98 8.64 -12.83 3.33
CA ASN A 98 9.33 -12.96 2.05
C ASN A 98 8.44 -12.47 0.91
N LYS A 99 9.00 -12.41 -0.30
CA LYS A 99 8.24 -11.98 -1.48
C LYS A 99 7.06 -12.91 -1.84
N ASN A 100 7.16 -14.21 -1.59
CA ASN A 100 6.12 -15.18 -1.98
C ASN A 100 4.80 -14.93 -1.23
N VAL A 101 4.86 -14.60 0.06
CA VAL A 101 3.62 -14.28 0.82
C VAL A 101 2.92 -13.03 0.28
N VAL A 102 3.68 -12.07 -0.26
CA VAL A 102 3.12 -10.89 -0.92
C VAL A 102 2.51 -11.27 -2.27
N GLU A 103 3.15 -12.16 -3.02
CA GLU A 103 2.62 -12.71 -4.27
C GLU A 103 1.28 -13.43 -4.05
N ASP A 104 1.20 -14.28 -3.02
CA ASP A 104 -0.05 -14.94 -2.63
C ASP A 104 -1.14 -13.93 -2.24
N LEU A 105 -0.77 -12.89 -1.49
CA LEU A 105 -1.69 -11.83 -1.06
C LEU A 105 -2.26 -11.06 -2.26
N ILE A 106 -1.44 -10.62 -3.20
CA ILE A 106 -1.93 -9.85 -4.36
C ILE A 106 -2.70 -10.71 -5.37
N ASN A 107 -2.48 -12.02 -5.37
CA ASN A 107 -3.19 -12.99 -6.22
C ASN A 107 -4.49 -13.52 -5.60
N SER A 108 -4.86 -13.04 -4.41
CA SER A 108 -6.13 -13.36 -3.77
C SER A 108 -7.35 -12.88 -4.58
N ASP A 109 -8.52 -13.44 -4.30
CA ASP A 109 -9.74 -13.16 -5.07
C ASP A 109 -10.13 -11.68 -5.17
N LEU A 110 -9.88 -10.88 -4.13
CA LEU A 110 -10.26 -9.47 -4.09
C LEU A 110 -9.19 -8.55 -4.72
N LEU A 111 -7.93 -9.00 -4.82
CA LEU A 111 -6.81 -8.16 -5.29
C LEU A 111 -6.29 -8.55 -6.67
N LYS A 112 -6.49 -9.79 -7.13
CA LYS A 112 -5.91 -10.33 -8.37
C LYS A 112 -6.19 -9.51 -9.62
N ASN A 113 -7.35 -8.87 -9.70
CA ASN A 113 -7.75 -8.06 -10.86
C ASN A 113 -7.12 -6.65 -10.88
N ALA A 114 -6.43 -6.24 -9.81
CA ALA A 114 -5.80 -4.93 -9.72
C ALA A 114 -4.48 -4.83 -10.50
N ASN A 115 -3.89 -5.96 -10.88
CA ASN A 115 -2.58 -6.07 -11.52
C ASN A 115 -1.48 -5.36 -10.72
N TYR A 116 -1.34 -5.75 -9.44
CA TYR A 116 -0.29 -5.24 -8.58
C TYR A 116 1.12 -5.68 -9.03
N GLY A 117 2.09 -4.79 -8.87
CA GLY A 117 3.52 -5.07 -8.83
C GLY A 117 4.01 -5.05 -7.40
N ILE A 118 5.23 -5.56 -7.20
CA ILE A 118 5.87 -5.70 -5.89
C ILE A 118 7.26 -5.07 -5.98
N SER A 119 7.61 -4.24 -5.01
CA SER A 119 8.98 -3.85 -4.68
C SER A 119 9.28 -4.39 -3.28
N HIS A 120 10.32 -5.23 -3.16
CA HIS A 120 10.66 -5.94 -1.93
C HIS A 120 12.16 -6.23 -1.93
N PHE A 121 12.80 -6.09 -0.78
CA PHE A 121 14.19 -6.49 -0.54
C PHE A 121 14.23 -7.34 0.73
N ASP A 122 15.05 -8.38 0.71
CA ASP A 122 15.33 -9.16 1.90
C ASP A 122 16.19 -8.31 2.85
N SER A 123 15.79 -8.21 4.11
CA SER A 123 16.50 -7.46 5.14
C SER A 123 17.37 -8.37 6.01
N PRO A 124 18.41 -7.84 6.69
CA PRO A 124 19.25 -8.61 7.60
C PRO A 124 18.57 -8.93 8.94
N ASP A 125 17.25 -8.72 9.07
CA ASP A 125 16.49 -9.01 10.28
C ASP A 125 16.53 -10.52 10.59
N GLU A 126 16.97 -10.88 11.80
CA GLU A 126 17.16 -12.28 12.20
C GLU A 126 15.85 -13.08 12.30
N ARG A 127 14.68 -12.41 12.36
CA ARG A 127 13.35 -13.04 12.32
C ARG A 127 12.86 -13.20 10.88
N GLY A 128 13.54 -12.59 9.90
CA GLY A 128 13.17 -12.62 8.49
C GLY A 128 12.01 -11.71 8.15
N ILE A 129 11.86 -10.57 8.83
CA ILE A 129 10.71 -9.69 8.65
C ILE A 129 11.08 -8.44 7.86
N ASP A 130 10.52 -8.35 6.67
CA ASP A 130 10.80 -7.35 5.66
C ASP A 130 9.66 -6.32 5.51
N VAL A 131 9.94 -5.30 4.70
CA VAL A 131 8.99 -4.32 4.21
C VAL A 131 8.78 -4.52 2.70
N ALA A 132 7.57 -4.24 2.22
CA ALA A 132 7.25 -4.34 0.80
C ALA A 132 6.41 -3.15 0.35
N LEU A 133 6.40 -2.88 -0.95
CA LEU A 133 5.46 -1.98 -1.60
C LEU A 133 4.69 -2.76 -2.66
N ILE A 134 3.36 -2.75 -2.59
CA ILE A 134 2.51 -3.18 -3.70
C ILE A 134 1.94 -1.96 -4.42
N TYR A 135 1.91 -1.98 -5.75
CA TYR A 135 1.46 -0.84 -6.55
C TYR A 135 0.74 -1.29 -7.81
N ARG A 136 -0.32 -0.58 -8.21
CA ARG A 136 -1.05 -0.91 -9.45
C ARG A 136 -0.21 -0.55 -10.66
N LYS A 137 0.28 -1.54 -11.42
CA LYS A 137 1.22 -1.35 -12.54
C LYS A 137 0.70 -0.44 -13.65
N ASN A 138 -0.61 -0.36 -13.81
CA ASN A 138 -1.25 0.50 -14.79
C ASN A 138 -1.39 1.97 -14.35
N MET A 139 -1.09 2.27 -13.07
CA MET A 139 -1.22 3.62 -12.50
C MET A 139 0.14 4.15 -12.03
N PHE A 140 0.97 3.32 -11.40
CA PHE A 140 2.26 3.71 -10.86
C PHE A 140 3.39 2.96 -11.55
N LYS A 141 4.42 3.70 -11.96
CA LYS A 141 5.65 3.16 -12.55
C LYS A 141 6.84 3.51 -11.66
N ILE A 142 7.51 2.48 -11.14
CA ILE A 142 8.78 2.66 -10.42
C ILE A 142 9.86 3.17 -11.39
N LEU A 143 10.60 4.18 -10.95
CA LEU A 143 11.80 4.69 -11.61
C LEU A 143 13.08 4.22 -10.90
N ASN A 144 13.04 4.18 -9.57
CA ASN A 144 14.15 3.78 -8.74
C ASN A 144 13.63 3.19 -7.42
N GLU A 145 14.34 2.21 -6.87
CA GLU A 145 13.99 1.53 -5.63
C GLU A 145 15.28 1.15 -4.90
N ASN A 146 15.33 1.38 -3.60
CA ASN A 146 16.48 1.06 -2.79
C ASN A 146 16.06 0.63 -1.38
N SER A 147 16.86 -0.25 -0.77
CA SER A 147 16.77 -0.63 0.63
C SER A 147 17.93 -0.01 1.39
N ALA A 148 17.64 0.78 2.41
CA ALA A 148 18.66 1.36 3.26
C ALA A 148 18.65 0.67 4.63
N TYR A 149 19.75 -0.05 4.91
CA TYR A 149 20.00 -0.60 6.24
C TYR A 149 20.37 0.53 7.22
N LEU A 150 19.68 0.58 8.35
CA LEU A 150 19.99 1.50 9.43
C LEU A 150 20.86 0.80 10.46
N GLU A 151 22.16 1.12 10.49
CA GLU A 151 23.08 0.57 11.50
C GLU A 151 22.82 1.26 12.85
N LEU A 152 21.94 0.67 13.66
CA LEU A 152 21.75 1.09 15.04
C LEU A 152 22.73 0.35 15.96
N LYS A 153 23.29 1.05 16.95
CA LYS A 153 24.14 0.45 17.98
C LYS A 153 23.47 0.57 19.32
N TYR A 154 23.39 -0.53 20.05
CA TYR A 154 23.03 -0.49 21.46
C TYR A 154 24.07 0.34 22.24
N ALA A 155 23.69 0.84 23.42
CA ALA A 155 24.63 1.50 24.33
C ALA A 155 25.83 0.59 24.72
N SER A 156 25.67 -0.73 24.59
CA SER A 156 26.71 -1.74 24.79
C SER A 156 27.71 -1.88 23.63
N GLY A 157 27.52 -1.17 22.52
CA GLY A 157 28.35 -1.24 21.31
C GLY A 157 28.02 -2.40 20.37
N LYS A 158 27.07 -3.29 20.71
CA LYS A 158 26.56 -4.32 19.81
C LYS A 158 25.70 -3.69 18.71
N ILE A 159 25.81 -4.21 17.48
CA ILE A 159 24.92 -3.87 16.37
C ILE A 159 23.51 -4.34 16.73
N ASN A 160 22.54 -3.46 16.56
CA ASN A 160 21.12 -3.73 16.62
C ASN A 160 20.65 -3.92 15.18
N TYR A 161 20.43 -5.17 14.77
CA TYR A 161 19.86 -5.48 13.47
C TYR A 161 18.40 -5.03 13.46
N THR A 162 18.15 -3.88 12.83
CA THR A 162 16.81 -3.38 12.60
C THR A 162 16.38 -3.62 11.17
N ARG A 163 15.08 -3.51 10.94
CA ARG A 163 14.48 -3.59 9.61
C ARG A 163 15.00 -2.47 8.71
N ASP A 164 15.11 -2.78 7.42
CA ASP A 164 15.50 -1.82 6.41
C ASP A 164 14.40 -0.81 6.12
N GLN A 165 14.82 0.37 5.64
CA GLN A 165 13.94 1.38 5.06
C GLN A 165 13.85 1.17 3.55
N LEU A 166 12.65 0.86 3.06
CA LEU A 166 12.40 0.77 1.61
C LEU A 166 12.06 2.16 1.07
N VAL A 167 12.86 2.65 0.13
CA VAL A 167 12.63 3.90 -0.59
C VAL A 167 12.29 3.61 -2.05
N VAL A 168 11.11 4.02 -2.49
CA VAL A 168 10.65 3.84 -3.87
C VAL A 168 10.31 5.19 -4.49
N GLU A 169 10.91 5.45 -5.64
CA GLU A 169 10.67 6.63 -6.46
C GLU A 169 9.93 6.21 -7.72
N GLY A 170 8.86 6.92 -8.07
CA GLY A 170 8.09 6.58 -9.27
C GLY A 170 7.18 7.68 -9.78
N VAL A 171 6.48 7.38 -10.88
CA VAL A 171 5.55 8.28 -11.56
C VAL A 171 4.13 7.74 -11.45
N LEU A 172 3.20 8.60 -11.07
CA LEU A 172 1.76 8.28 -10.97
C LEU A 172 1.00 8.89 -12.15
N GLU A 173 0.52 8.03 -13.06
CA GLU A 173 -0.29 8.43 -14.22
C GLU A 173 0.28 9.60 -15.04
N ASN A 174 1.58 9.51 -15.34
CA ASN A 174 2.36 10.48 -16.11
C ASN A 174 2.60 11.84 -15.42
N GLU A 175 2.09 12.04 -14.20
CA GLU A 175 2.34 13.23 -13.41
C GLU A 175 3.03 12.92 -12.08
N LYS A 176 3.97 13.78 -11.71
CA LYS A 176 4.75 13.80 -10.47
C LYS A 176 5.65 12.59 -10.19
N PHE A 177 6.80 12.94 -9.63
CA PHE A 177 7.73 12.06 -8.92
C PHE A 177 7.23 11.89 -7.49
N ILE A 178 6.98 10.65 -7.08
CA ILE A 178 6.56 10.28 -5.72
C ILE A 178 7.68 9.46 -5.11
N SER A 179 8.23 9.94 -3.98
CA SER A 179 9.14 9.18 -3.14
C SER A 179 8.35 8.62 -1.95
N LEU A 180 8.35 7.31 -1.78
CA LEU A 180 7.73 6.60 -0.66
C LEU A 180 8.83 6.00 0.20
N SER A 181 8.73 6.18 1.51
CA SER A 181 9.62 5.57 2.48
C SER A 181 8.80 4.70 3.41
N ILE A 182 9.12 3.41 3.47
CA ILE A 182 8.45 2.46 4.36
C ILE A 182 9.44 2.00 5.42
N THR A 183 9.01 2.06 6.67
CA THR A 183 9.78 1.60 7.84
C THR A 183 8.87 0.79 8.74
N GLY A 184 9.37 -0.33 9.27
CA GLY A 184 8.67 -1.10 10.31
C GLY A 184 9.26 -0.79 11.68
N HIS A 185 8.53 -0.07 12.53
CA HIS A 185 8.96 0.11 13.93
C HIS A 185 8.66 -1.14 14.76
N GLN A 186 9.44 -1.40 15.80
CA GLN A 186 9.15 -2.47 16.76
C GLN A 186 8.50 -1.83 17.99
N ASP A 187 7.18 -1.68 17.96
CA ASP A 187 6.43 -1.37 19.17
C ASP A 187 6.20 -2.66 19.96
N GLN A 188 6.45 -2.63 21.27
CA GLN A 188 6.17 -3.75 22.17
C GLN A 188 4.66 -3.94 22.44
N GLU A 189 3.83 -3.06 21.88
CA GLU A 189 2.38 -3.19 21.85
C GLU A 189 1.96 -3.45 20.39
N GLU A 190 1.49 -4.67 20.10
CA GLU A 190 0.91 -5.08 18.81
C GLU A 190 -0.41 -4.34 18.55
N ASN A 191 -0.33 -3.04 18.23
CA ASN A 191 -1.46 -2.26 17.78
C ASN A 191 -1.47 -2.22 16.25
N LEU A 192 -2.53 -2.74 15.63
CA LEU A 192 -2.80 -2.61 14.19
C LEU A 192 -2.86 -1.13 13.81
N VAL A 193 -1.83 -0.61 13.16
CA VAL A 193 -1.82 0.74 12.59
C VAL A 193 -2.24 0.67 11.13
N LEU A 194 -3.46 1.14 10.85
CA LEU A 194 -3.96 1.44 9.52
C LEU A 194 -3.78 2.93 9.28
N ASP A 195 -2.84 3.30 8.41
CA ASP A 195 -2.68 4.69 7.97
C ASP A 195 -2.86 4.77 6.45
N HIS A 196 -3.55 5.82 5.99
CA HIS A 196 -3.75 6.05 4.56
C HIS A 196 -3.87 7.54 4.27
N THR A 197 -3.46 7.91 3.07
CA THR A 197 -3.56 9.27 2.55
C THR A 197 -4.11 9.24 1.13
N GLU A 198 -4.96 10.20 0.81
CA GLU A 198 -5.52 10.36 -0.53
C GLU A 198 -4.77 11.46 -1.30
N ILE A 199 -4.37 11.14 -2.53
CA ILE A 199 -3.77 12.12 -3.44
C ILE A 199 -4.78 12.45 -4.53
N LYS A 200 -5.12 13.74 -4.65
CA LYS A 200 -5.96 14.28 -5.73
C LYS A 200 -5.07 14.82 -6.85
N LEU A 201 -5.15 14.20 -8.02
CA LEU A 201 -4.54 14.70 -9.25
C LEU A 201 -5.58 15.48 -10.06
N LEU A 202 -5.16 16.59 -10.65
CA LEU A 202 -5.98 17.35 -11.58
C LEU A 202 -6.07 16.58 -12.90
N ASN A 203 -7.26 16.46 -13.48
CA ASN A 203 -7.41 16.02 -14.86
C ASN A 203 -7.12 17.17 -15.84
#